data_AF-A0A914CLN5-F1
#
_entry.id   AF-A0A914CLN5-F1
#
_cell.length_a   1.000
_cell.length_b   1.000
_cell.length_c   1.000
_cell.angle_alpha   90.00
_cell.angle_beta   90.00
_cell.angle_gamma   90.00
#
_symmetry.space_group_name_H-M   'P 1'
#
loop_
_entity.id
_entity.type
_entity.pdbx_description
1 polymer ?
#
loop_
_entity_poly.entity_id
_entity_poly.type
_entity_poly.pdbx_seq_one_letter_code
_entity_poly.pdbx_strand_id
1 'polypeptide(L)'
;MADKEKLIKDRQQKGSPKSKLNKWVILTVGVLLAAVVTALISPYEPTEYSLPPGPQFTGALAPNTKLQGAELLLKDQVKGPESLIVEDGTIYAAVEDGRILKVVDGKIVKEVILVKNKECQAPEFRMDNTDKCGRPLGLRRLTKNLLICTDAYLGIITIDVEKDKVDVILEGDALVEGTRMHFADDLDLLDENTILFSDASTKYRSKTCPYNHIESQPTGR
;
A
#
# COMPACT_ATOMS: atom_id res chain seq x y z
N MET A 1 81.82 32.03 3.46
CA MET A 1 80.48 32.36 4.03
C MET A 1 79.36 32.35 2.98
N ALA A 2 79.62 32.59 1.70
CA ALA A 2 78.61 32.60 0.63
C ALA A 2 77.94 31.24 0.30
N ASP A 3 78.60 30.11 0.59
CA ASP A 3 78.07 28.78 0.21
C ASP A 3 76.97 28.25 1.14
N LYS A 4 77.02 28.63 2.43
CA LYS A 4 76.00 28.21 3.41
C LYS A 4 74.66 28.92 3.20
N GLU A 5 74.67 30.18 2.76
CA GLU A 5 73.43 30.91 2.45
C GLU A 5 72.71 30.34 1.23
N LYS A 6 73.45 29.83 0.24
CA LYS A 6 72.88 29.23 -0.97
C LYS A 6 72.20 27.89 -0.67
N LEU A 7 72.84 27.05 0.16
CA LEU A 7 72.29 25.78 0.65
C LEU A 7 71.05 25.96 1.55
N ILE A 8 70.97 27.04 2.32
CA ILE A 8 69.80 27.36 3.16
C ILE A 8 68.63 27.86 2.30
N LYS A 9 68.89 28.67 1.26
CA LYS A 9 67.85 29.13 0.31
C LYS A 9 67.30 27.98 -0.55
N ASP A 10 68.15 27.07 -1.02
CA ASP A 10 67.72 25.89 -1.79
C ASP A 10 66.91 24.89 -0.95
N ARG A 11 67.17 24.81 0.36
CA ARG A 11 66.34 24.02 1.29
C ARG A 11 65.00 24.69 1.60
N GLN A 12 64.93 26.01 1.66
CA GLN A 12 63.66 26.72 1.90
C GLN A 12 62.72 26.76 0.67
N GLN A 13 63.23 26.56 -0.55
CA GLN A 13 62.39 26.45 -1.75
C GLN A 13 61.77 25.06 -1.97
N LYS A 14 62.26 24.00 -1.30
CA LYS A 14 61.68 22.66 -1.36
C LYS A 14 60.70 22.42 -0.20
N GLY A 15 59.62 23.19 -0.18
CA GLY A 15 58.52 23.05 0.79
C GLY A 15 57.25 22.46 0.18
N SER A 16 57.10 21.14 0.32
CA SER A 16 55.93 20.27 0.07
C SER A 16 55.27 20.32 -1.33
N PRO A 17 55.29 19.22 -2.13
CA PRO A 17 54.37 19.09 -3.24
C PRO A 17 52.96 19.11 -2.63
N LYS A 18 52.23 20.23 -2.78
CA LYS A 18 50.79 20.25 -2.53
C LYS A 18 50.20 19.21 -3.47
N SER A 19 49.97 17.99 -2.98
CA SER A 19 49.27 16.96 -3.71
C SER A 19 47.93 17.59 -4.08
N LYS A 20 47.76 17.96 -5.35
CA LYS A 20 46.48 18.44 -5.84
C LYS A 20 45.57 17.22 -5.77
N LEU A 21 44.90 17.07 -4.62
CA LEU A 21 43.98 15.98 -4.38
C LEU A 21 43.01 15.99 -5.56
N ASN A 22 43.04 14.92 -6.33
CA ASN A 22 42.35 14.88 -7.61
C ASN A 22 40.88 15.19 -7.34
N LYS A 23 40.31 16.18 -8.04
CA LYS A 23 38.89 16.57 -7.85
C LYS A 23 37.96 15.36 -7.99
N TRP A 24 38.34 14.40 -8.83
CA TRP A 24 37.66 13.12 -8.99
C TRP A 24 37.72 12.26 -7.72
N VAL A 25 38.85 12.21 -7.01
CA VAL A 25 38.98 11.47 -5.74
C VAL A 25 38.10 12.10 -4.65
N ILE A 26 38.08 13.43 -4.56
CA ILE A 26 37.20 14.14 -3.60
C ILE A 26 35.73 13.85 -3.92
N LEU A 27 35.35 13.91 -5.20
CA LEU A 27 34.00 13.61 -5.65
C LEU A 27 33.62 12.15 -5.33
N THR A 28 34.47 11.18 -5.65
CA THR A 28 34.21 9.76 -5.36
C THR A 28 34.07 9.50 -3.87
N VAL A 29 34.96 10.05 -3.04
CA VAL A 29 34.86 9.92 -1.58
C VAL A 29 33.59 10.58 -1.05
N GLY A 30 33.22 11.75 -1.58
CA GLY A 30 31.98 12.44 -1.22
C GLY A 30 30.73 11.63 -1.58
N VAL A 31 30.69 11.02 -2.77
CA VAL A 31 29.58 10.15 -3.21
C VAL A 31 29.49 8.90 -2.35
N LEU A 32 30.62 8.25 -2.03
CA LEU A 32 30.65 7.08 -1.16
C LEU A 32 30.18 7.41 0.27
N LEU A 33 30.63 8.54 0.83
CA LEU A 33 30.15 9.02 2.12
C LEU A 33 28.65 9.29 2.10
N ALA A 34 28.15 9.96 1.06
CA ALA A 34 26.72 10.21 0.92
C ALA A 34 25.92 8.91 0.82
N ALA A 35 26.41 7.91 0.07
CA ALA A 35 25.79 6.60 -0.04
C ALA A 35 25.76 5.85 1.31
N VAL A 36 26.86 5.86 2.05
CA VAL A 36 26.94 5.24 3.39
C VAL A 36 26.00 5.94 4.37
N VAL A 37 25.99 7.28 4.41
CA VAL A 37 25.07 8.03 5.28
C VAL A 37 23.63 7.71 4.93
N THR A 38 23.28 7.68 3.64
CA THR A 38 21.92 7.34 3.17
C THR A 38 21.53 5.92 3.59
N ALA A 39 22.45 4.96 3.50
CA ALA A 39 22.20 3.59 3.94
C ALA A 39 22.01 3.50 5.46
N LEU A 40 22.77 4.27 6.25
CA LEU A 40 22.68 4.26 7.72
C LEU A 40 21.41 4.95 8.27
N ILE A 41 20.84 5.92 7.55
CA ILE A 41 19.61 6.63 7.95
C ILE A 41 18.37 6.10 7.22
N SER A 42 18.51 5.05 6.40
CA SER A 42 17.40 4.47 5.66
C SER A 42 16.32 4.00 6.65
N PRO A 43 15.04 4.40 6.48
CA PRO A 43 13.95 3.86 7.29
C PRO A 43 13.58 2.42 6.89
N TYR A 44 14.30 1.89 5.88
CA TYR A 44 14.01 0.59 5.30
C TYR A 44 14.91 -0.52 5.83
N GLU A 45 14.31 -1.66 6.13
CA GLU A 45 14.99 -2.85 6.65
C GLU A 45 14.77 -4.04 5.71
N PRO A 46 15.38 -4.06 4.51
CA PRO A 46 15.16 -5.14 3.56
C PRO A 46 15.76 -6.44 4.05
N THR A 47 14.98 -7.51 3.92
CA THR A 47 15.39 -8.88 4.19
C THR A 47 15.45 -9.69 2.92
N GLU A 48 16.44 -10.57 2.82
CA GLU A 48 16.51 -11.51 1.72
C GLU A 48 15.38 -12.52 1.86
N TYR A 49 14.51 -12.58 0.86
CA TYR A 49 13.47 -13.58 0.76
C TYR A 49 13.51 -14.24 -0.61
N SER A 50 13.58 -15.57 -0.63
CA SER A 50 13.59 -16.36 -1.85
C SER A 50 12.29 -17.16 -1.93
N LEU A 51 11.51 -16.91 -2.97
CA LEU A 51 10.28 -17.67 -3.21
C LEU A 51 10.63 -19.12 -3.56
N PRO A 52 9.91 -20.11 -3.00
CA PRO A 52 10.04 -21.47 -3.48
C PRO A 52 9.62 -21.56 -4.95
N PRO A 53 10.08 -22.57 -5.69
CA PRO A 53 9.58 -22.82 -7.04
C PRO A 53 8.05 -22.87 -7.05
N GLY A 54 7.44 -22.14 -7.99
CA GLY A 54 5.99 -22.12 -8.12
C GLY A 54 5.41 -23.52 -8.39
N PRO A 55 4.16 -23.79 -8.00
CA PRO A 55 3.52 -25.06 -8.27
C PRO A 55 3.38 -25.30 -9.78
N GLN A 56 3.37 -26.57 -10.19
CA GLN A 56 3.14 -26.92 -11.59
C GLN A 56 1.70 -26.59 -11.99
N PHE A 57 1.51 -26.05 -13.20
CA PHE A 57 0.18 -25.77 -13.78
C PHE A 57 -0.52 -27.05 -14.23
N THR A 58 -0.92 -27.87 -13.27
CA THR A 58 -1.60 -29.15 -13.45
C THR A 58 -2.82 -29.23 -12.52
N GLY A 59 -3.73 -30.18 -12.78
CA GLY A 59 -4.95 -30.34 -11.99
C GLY A 59 -5.79 -29.05 -11.96
N ALA A 60 -6.06 -28.53 -10.76
CA ALA A 60 -6.81 -27.29 -10.57
C ALA A 60 -6.11 -26.04 -11.15
N LEU A 61 -4.77 -26.08 -11.29
CA LEU A 61 -3.96 -24.98 -11.84
C LEU A 61 -3.68 -25.14 -13.33
N ALA A 62 -4.26 -26.14 -13.99
CA ALA A 62 -4.08 -26.34 -15.42
C ALA A 62 -4.65 -25.15 -16.22
N PRO A 63 -3.93 -24.65 -17.25
CA PRO A 63 -4.41 -23.55 -18.07
C PRO A 63 -5.77 -23.86 -18.68
N ASN A 64 -6.68 -22.88 -18.69
CA ASN A 64 -8.01 -23.02 -19.28
C ASN A 64 -8.52 -21.70 -19.87
N THR A 65 -9.57 -21.77 -20.69
CA THR A 65 -10.15 -20.64 -21.39
C THR A 65 -11.56 -20.29 -20.92
N LYS A 66 -11.98 -20.77 -19.73
CA LYS A 66 -13.37 -20.63 -19.25
C LYS A 66 -13.85 -19.18 -19.20
N LEU A 67 -12.95 -18.23 -18.92
CA LEU A 67 -13.27 -16.81 -18.82
C LEU A 67 -13.23 -16.07 -20.18
N GLN A 68 -12.84 -16.71 -21.29
CA GLN A 68 -12.81 -16.04 -22.61
C GLN A 68 -14.21 -15.64 -23.11
N GLY A 69 -15.26 -16.36 -22.70
CA GLY A 69 -16.65 -16.05 -23.02
C GLY A 69 -17.40 -15.31 -21.91
N ALA A 70 -16.70 -14.83 -20.88
CA ALA A 70 -17.34 -14.12 -19.78
C ALA A 70 -17.90 -12.77 -20.25
N GLU A 71 -19.05 -12.40 -19.71
CA GLU A 71 -19.61 -11.07 -19.89
C GLU A 71 -18.88 -10.05 -19.01
N LEU A 72 -18.52 -8.91 -19.58
CA LEU A 72 -17.92 -7.80 -18.84
C LEU A 72 -18.99 -6.81 -18.40
N LEU A 73 -19.37 -6.88 -17.13
CA LEU A 73 -20.29 -5.91 -16.52
C LEU A 73 -19.57 -4.61 -16.20
N LEU A 74 -20.25 -3.47 -16.42
CA LEU A 74 -19.80 -2.13 -16.02
C LEU A 74 -18.38 -1.76 -16.51
N LYS A 75 -17.97 -2.32 -17.65
CA LYS A 75 -16.66 -2.03 -18.25
C LYS A 75 -16.52 -0.51 -18.45
N ASP A 76 -15.36 0.01 -18.07
CA ASP A 76 -14.98 1.43 -18.15
C ASP A 76 -15.83 2.38 -17.30
N GLN A 77 -16.80 1.86 -16.52
CA GLN A 77 -17.64 2.64 -15.60
C GLN A 77 -17.20 2.52 -14.15
N VAL A 78 -16.60 1.39 -13.78
CA VAL A 78 -16.13 1.09 -12.42
C VAL A 78 -14.65 0.73 -12.45
N LYS A 79 -13.90 1.20 -11.44
CA LYS A 79 -12.45 0.94 -11.31
C LYS A 79 -12.14 0.26 -9.98
N GLY A 80 -11.21 -0.69 -10.04
CA GLY A 80 -10.69 -1.43 -8.90
C GLY A 80 -11.76 -2.02 -7.97
N PRO A 81 -12.77 -2.76 -8.47
CA PRO A 81 -13.62 -3.56 -7.58
C PRO A 81 -12.75 -4.61 -6.88
N GLU A 82 -12.72 -4.61 -5.54
CA GLU A 82 -11.84 -5.49 -4.76
C GLU A 82 -12.55 -6.71 -4.20
N SER A 83 -13.59 -6.49 -3.39
CA SER A 83 -14.41 -7.56 -2.82
C SER A 83 -15.85 -7.43 -3.29
N LEU A 84 -16.47 -8.60 -3.50
CA LEU A 84 -17.82 -8.73 -4.02
C LEU A 84 -18.68 -9.57 -3.08
N ILE A 85 -19.93 -9.17 -2.91
CA ILE A 85 -21.00 -10.04 -2.37
C ILE A 85 -21.97 -10.31 -3.50
N VAL A 86 -22.25 -11.58 -3.79
CA VAL A 86 -23.15 -12.00 -4.88
C VAL A 86 -24.29 -12.81 -4.29
N GLU A 87 -25.49 -12.22 -4.23
CA GLU A 87 -26.67 -12.78 -3.56
C GLU A 87 -27.94 -12.41 -4.34
N ASP A 88 -28.80 -13.38 -4.63
CA ASP A 88 -30.13 -13.15 -5.22
C ASP A 88 -30.14 -12.22 -6.46
N GLY A 89 -29.16 -12.37 -7.37
CA GLY A 89 -29.03 -11.54 -8.57
C GLY A 89 -28.54 -10.10 -8.31
N THR A 90 -28.16 -9.79 -7.07
CA THR A 90 -27.54 -8.54 -6.66
C THR A 90 -26.04 -8.75 -6.41
N ILE A 91 -25.23 -7.81 -6.89
CA ILE A 91 -23.80 -7.75 -6.59
C ILE A 91 -23.56 -6.48 -5.77
N TYR A 92 -22.95 -6.62 -4.60
CA TYR A 92 -22.36 -5.49 -3.90
C TYR A 92 -20.87 -5.47 -4.16
N ALA A 93 -20.32 -4.32 -4.54
CA ALA A 93 -18.91 -4.18 -4.88
C ALA A 93 -18.28 -3.02 -4.11
N ALA A 94 -17.18 -3.30 -3.41
CA ALA A 94 -16.27 -2.30 -2.88
C ALA A 94 -15.33 -1.83 -3.99
N VAL A 95 -15.29 -0.53 -4.27
CA VAL A 95 -14.50 0.02 -5.38
C VAL A 95 -13.46 1.02 -4.91
N GLU A 96 -12.48 1.27 -5.78
CA GLU A 96 -11.22 1.93 -5.41
C GLU A 96 -11.39 3.36 -4.89
N ASP A 97 -12.44 4.09 -5.28
CA ASP A 97 -12.69 5.48 -4.89
C ASP A 97 -13.52 5.66 -3.61
N GLY A 98 -13.58 4.63 -2.76
CA GLY A 98 -14.27 4.74 -1.47
C GLY A 98 -15.79 4.63 -1.59
N ARG A 99 -16.29 3.93 -2.62
CA ARG A 99 -17.71 3.64 -2.80
C ARG A 99 -18.03 2.16 -2.60
N ILE A 100 -19.24 1.91 -2.11
CA ILE A 100 -19.91 0.61 -2.14
C ILE A 100 -21.04 0.69 -3.16
N LEU A 101 -20.96 -0.11 -4.21
CA LEU A 101 -21.96 -0.15 -5.27
C LEU A 101 -22.93 -1.30 -5.02
N LYS A 102 -24.22 -1.08 -5.28
CA LYS A 102 -25.24 -2.12 -5.44
C LYS A 102 -25.58 -2.24 -6.91
N VAL A 103 -25.33 -3.40 -7.48
CA VAL A 103 -25.51 -3.71 -8.89
C VAL A 103 -26.59 -4.78 -9.02
N VAL A 104 -27.59 -4.52 -9.85
CA VAL A 104 -28.68 -5.46 -10.16
C VAL A 104 -28.82 -5.51 -11.68
N ASP A 105 -28.90 -6.71 -12.24
CA ASP A 105 -28.99 -6.93 -13.69
C ASP A 105 -27.91 -6.16 -14.49
N GLY A 106 -26.68 -6.17 -13.97
CA GLY A 106 -25.53 -5.49 -14.59
C GLY A 106 -25.55 -3.96 -14.52
N LYS A 107 -26.46 -3.36 -13.75
CA LYS A 107 -26.59 -1.90 -13.61
C LYS A 107 -26.40 -1.46 -12.17
N ILE A 108 -25.69 -0.36 -11.96
CA ILE A 108 -25.59 0.28 -10.65
C ILE A 108 -26.97 0.88 -10.32
N VAL A 109 -27.63 0.34 -9.29
CA VAL A 109 -28.94 0.83 -8.82
C VAL A 109 -28.83 1.68 -7.57
N LYS A 110 -27.71 1.57 -6.83
CA LYS A 110 -27.40 2.38 -5.65
C LYS A 110 -25.90 2.44 -5.42
N GLU A 111 -25.45 3.50 -4.77
CA GLU A 111 -24.09 3.65 -4.31
C GLU A 111 -24.08 4.31 -2.92
N VAL A 112 -23.08 3.94 -2.10
CA VAL A 112 -22.77 4.60 -0.84
C VAL A 112 -21.35 5.10 -0.91
N ILE A 113 -21.16 6.41 -0.75
CA ILE A 113 -19.85 7.04 -0.58
C ILE A 113 -19.48 6.96 0.90
N LEU A 114 -18.36 6.32 1.23
CA LEU A 114 -17.98 6.04 2.62
C LEU A 114 -17.73 7.31 3.43
N VAL A 115 -17.10 8.32 2.83
CA VAL A 115 -16.81 9.61 3.47
C VAL A 115 -17.62 10.74 2.83
N LYS A 116 -18.51 11.37 3.61
CA LYS A 116 -19.42 12.43 3.15
C LYS A 116 -18.75 13.81 3.16
N ASN A 117 -17.85 14.05 2.20
CA ASN A 117 -17.26 15.37 1.98
C ASN A 117 -17.24 15.74 0.49
N LYS A 118 -17.00 17.02 0.19
CA LYS A 118 -17.00 17.54 -1.19
C LYS A 118 -15.94 16.89 -2.10
N GLU A 119 -14.83 16.43 -1.54
CA GLU A 119 -13.74 15.81 -2.30
C GLU A 119 -14.09 14.38 -2.74
N CYS A 120 -14.74 13.60 -1.87
CA CYS A 120 -15.14 12.22 -2.12
C CYS A 120 -16.46 12.11 -2.91
N GLN A 121 -17.21 13.20 -3.01
CA GLN A 121 -18.43 13.31 -3.82
C GLN A 121 -18.18 13.90 -5.20
N ALA A 122 -16.91 14.09 -5.59
CA ALA A 122 -16.58 14.56 -6.91
C ALA A 122 -17.02 13.54 -7.97
N PRO A 123 -17.55 13.98 -9.13
CA PRO A 123 -18.06 13.09 -10.17
C PRO A 123 -16.94 12.31 -10.91
N GLU A 124 -15.69 12.72 -10.72
CA GLU A 124 -14.53 12.08 -11.34
C GLU A 124 -13.86 11.13 -10.35
N PHE A 125 -13.59 9.92 -10.81
CA PHE A 125 -12.74 8.96 -10.10
C PHE A 125 -11.38 9.57 -9.78
N ARG A 126 -10.96 9.43 -8.52
CA ARG A 126 -9.67 9.91 -8.03
C ARG A 126 -9.00 8.82 -7.20
N MET A 127 -7.78 8.45 -7.59
CA MET A 127 -6.98 7.45 -6.88
C MET A 127 -6.09 8.09 -5.81
N ASP A 128 -5.87 9.40 -5.91
CA ASP A 128 -4.97 10.17 -5.05
C ASP A 128 -5.60 10.59 -3.71
N ASN A 129 -6.92 10.40 -3.55
CA ASN A 129 -7.66 10.75 -2.32
C ASN A 129 -8.15 9.53 -1.52
N THR A 130 -7.68 8.31 -1.84
CA THR A 130 -8.09 7.07 -1.13
C THR A 130 -7.84 7.13 0.37
N ASP A 131 -6.78 7.83 0.81
CA ASP A 131 -6.48 8.10 2.22
C ASP A 131 -7.48 9.03 2.92
N LYS A 132 -8.26 9.81 2.17
CA LYS A 132 -9.29 10.71 2.69
C LYS A 132 -10.70 10.18 2.47
N CYS A 133 -10.91 9.40 1.41
CA CYS A 133 -12.21 8.92 0.97
C CYS A 133 -12.48 7.46 1.32
N GLY A 134 -11.44 6.76 1.79
CA GLY A 134 -11.46 5.33 2.02
C GLY A 134 -10.95 4.55 0.80
N ARG A 135 -10.52 3.33 1.07
CA ARG A 135 -10.25 2.28 0.09
C ARG A 135 -10.82 1.00 0.69
N PRO A 136 -12.09 0.66 0.41
CA PRO A 136 -12.70 -0.57 0.91
C PRO A 136 -12.08 -1.75 0.17
N LEU A 137 -11.70 -2.79 0.91
CA LEU A 137 -10.94 -3.93 0.41
C LEU A 137 -11.68 -5.23 0.62
N GLY A 138 -11.97 -5.60 1.87
CA GLY A 138 -12.79 -6.75 2.23
C GLY A 138 -14.24 -6.36 2.48
N LEU A 139 -15.18 -7.15 1.99
CA LEU A 139 -16.61 -6.89 2.12
C LEU A 139 -17.38 -8.20 2.39
N ARG A 140 -18.17 -8.25 3.45
CA ARG A 140 -19.03 -9.40 3.82
C ARG A 140 -20.43 -8.96 4.25
N ARG A 141 -21.38 -9.89 4.16
CA ARG A 141 -22.75 -9.72 4.63
C ARG A 141 -22.78 -9.93 6.15
N LEU A 142 -23.05 -8.88 6.93
CA LEU A 142 -23.15 -9.00 8.40
C LEU A 142 -24.56 -9.40 8.84
N THR A 143 -25.57 -8.73 8.31
CA THR A 143 -26.99 -9.07 8.52
C THR A 143 -27.77 -8.82 7.24
N LYS A 144 -29.06 -9.17 7.21
CA LYS A 144 -29.95 -8.91 6.07
C LYS A 144 -29.84 -7.49 5.49
N ASN A 145 -29.62 -6.48 6.34
CA ASN A 145 -29.57 -5.07 5.91
C ASN A 145 -28.18 -4.43 6.01
N LEU A 146 -27.21 -5.10 6.65
CA LEU A 146 -25.89 -4.53 6.91
C LEU A 146 -24.80 -5.33 6.21
N LEU A 147 -23.92 -4.59 5.56
CA LEU A 147 -22.62 -5.08 5.14
C LEU A 147 -21.59 -4.71 6.20
N ILE A 148 -20.51 -5.47 6.26
CA ILE A 148 -19.32 -5.14 7.03
C ILE A 148 -18.12 -5.13 6.07
N CYS A 149 -17.23 -4.16 6.27
CA CYS A 149 -16.15 -3.87 5.36
C CYS A 149 -14.87 -3.59 6.13
N THR A 150 -13.74 -4.11 5.66
CA THR A 150 -12.41 -3.55 5.95
C THR A 150 -12.12 -2.45 4.95
N ASP A 151 -11.72 -1.29 5.46
CA ASP A 151 -11.22 -0.19 4.68
C ASP A 151 -9.78 0.11 5.11
N ALA A 152 -8.89 0.30 4.14
CA ALA A 152 -7.47 0.50 4.39
C ALA A 152 -7.14 1.73 5.26
N TYR A 153 -8.07 2.67 5.38
CA TYR A 153 -7.91 3.93 6.11
C TYR A 153 -8.95 4.13 7.20
N LEU A 154 -10.20 3.70 6.97
CA LEU A 154 -11.29 3.87 7.94
C LEU A 154 -11.34 2.73 8.98
N GLY A 155 -10.65 1.61 8.73
CA GLY A 155 -10.65 0.43 9.61
C GLY A 155 -11.82 -0.50 9.33
N ILE A 156 -12.49 -1.00 10.36
CA ILE A 156 -13.65 -1.90 10.22
C ILE A 156 -14.92 -1.07 10.32
N ILE A 157 -15.74 -1.11 9.27
CA ILE A 157 -16.97 -0.31 9.16
C ILE A 157 -18.17 -1.18 8.81
N THR A 158 -19.36 -0.73 9.20
CA THR A 158 -20.63 -1.27 8.72
C THR A 158 -21.28 -0.32 7.73
N ILE A 159 -21.98 -0.88 6.75
CA ILE A 159 -22.69 -0.12 5.72
C ILE A 159 -24.15 -0.62 5.63
N ASP A 160 -25.11 0.28 5.87
CA ASP A 160 -26.50 0.11 5.46
C ASP A 160 -26.67 0.78 4.10
N VAL A 161 -26.59 -0.03 3.04
CA VAL A 161 -26.70 0.47 1.66
C VAL A 161 -28.04 1.13 1.40
N GLU A 162 -29.12 0.66 2.05
CA GLU A 162 -30.44 1.21 1.81
C GLU A 162 -30.67 2.56 2.47
N LYS A 163 -30.05 2.78 3.63
CA LYS A 163 -30.14 4.05 4.36
C LYS A 163 -29.01 5.02 4.08
N ASP A 164 -28.08 4.66 3.19
CA ASP A 164 -26.86 5.44 2.94
C ASP A 164 -26.09 5.76 4.23
N LYS A 165 -26.01 4.77 5.13
CA LYS A 165 -25.41 4.91 6.46
C LYS A 165 -24.13 4.11 6.57
N VAL A 166 -23.10 4.75 7.12
CA VAL A 166 -21.80 4.12 7.43
C VAL A 166 -21.50 4.38 8.90
N ASP A 167 -21.15 3.33 9.65
CA ASP A 167 -20.73 3.42 11.05
C ASP A 167 -19.39 2.71 11.23
N VAL A 168 -18.47 3.29 11.99
CA VAL A 168 -17.17 2.69 12.31
C VAL A 168 -17.30 1.77 13.51
N ILE A 169 -16.83 0.52 13.38
CA ILE A 169 -16.72 -0.45 14.48
C ILE A 169 -15.35 -0.31 15.14
N LEU A 170 -14.29 -0.26 14.33
CA LEU A 170 -12.91 -0.14 14.76
C LEU A 170 -12.21 0.85 13.84
N GLU A 171 -11.75 1.97 14.40
CA GLU A 171 -11.08 3.02 13.65
C GLU A 171 -9.79 2.52 12.99
N GLY A 172 -9.45 3.11 11.84
CA GLY A 172 -8.10 2.99 11.28
C GLY A 172 -7.04 3.42 12.30
N ASP A 173 -5.90 2.74 12.30
CA ASP A 173 -4.80 2.97 13.25
C ASP A 173 -5.12 2.75 14.73
N ALA A 174 -6.27 2.16 15.04
CA ALA A 174 -6.57 1.69 16.38
C ALA A 174 -5.45 0.76 16.86
N LEU A 175 -5.17 0.81 18.17
CA LEU A 175 -4.20 -0.09 18.80
C LEU A 175 -4.85 -1.46 18.98
N VAL A 176 -4.34 -2.45 18.27
CA VAL A 176 -4.69 -3.86 18.43
C VAL A 176 -3.48 -4.55 19.03
N GLU A 177 -3.63 -5.05 20.25
CA GLU A 177 -2.54 -5.68 21.02
C GLU A 177 -1.27 -4.79 21.11
N GLY A 178 -1.48 -3.48 21.26
CA GLY A 178 -0.40 -2.49 21.42
C GLY A 178 0.26 -2.02 20.12
N THR A 179 -0.14 -2.54 18.95
CA THR A 179 0.37 -2.11 17.64
C THR A 179 -0.75 -1.55 16.77
N ARG A 180 -0.49 -0.46 16.06
CA ARG A 180 -1.47 0.21 15.19
C ARG A 180 -1.85 -0.69 14.02
N MET A 181 -3.15 -0.80 13.77
CA MET A 181 -3.69 -1.40 12.56
C MET A 181 -3.57 -0.42 11.40
N HIS A 182 -2.47 -0.49 10.65
CA HIS A 182 -2.18 0.46 9.59
C HIS A 182 -2.86 0.10 8.27
N PHE A 183 -3.15 -1.19 8.05
CA PHE A 183 -3.64 -1.64 6.77
C PHE A 183 -4.59 -2.83 6.90
N ALA A 184 -5.78 -2.57 7.45
CA ALA A 184 -6.87 -3.54 7.43
C ALA A 184 -7.23 -3.92 5.98
N ASP A 185 -7.13 -5.20 5.64
CA ASP A 185 -7.17 -5.66 4.25
C ASP A 185 -8.42 -6.49 3.95
N ASP A 186 -8.62 -7.64 4.59
CA ASP A 186 -9.85 -8.43 4.45
C ASP A 186 -10.43 -8.84 5.81
N LEU A 187 -11.68 -9.29 5.80
CA LEU A 187 -12.34 -9.89 6.96
C LEU A 187 -13.18 -11.10 6.56
N ASP A 188 -13.45 -11.96 7.54
CA ASP A 188 -14.48 -12.97 7.45
C ASP A 188 -15.24 -13.11 8.78
N LEU A 189 -16.43 -13.67 8.69
CA LEU A 189 -17.30 -13.91 9.84
C LEU A 189 -17.11 -15.35 10.29
N LEU A 190 -16.56 -15.52 11.50
CA LEU A 190 -16.48 -16.85 12.10
C LEU A 190 -17.85 -17.29 12.60
N ASP A 191 -18.60 -16.37 13.21
CA ASP A 191 -19.96 -16.53 13.68
C ASP A 191 -20.66 -15.16 13.81
N GLU A 192 -21.87 -15.12 14.38
CA GLU A 192 -22.68 -13.90 14.53
C GLU A 192 -22.02 -12.81 15.38
N ASN A 193 -21.03 -13.14 16.20
CA ASN A 193 -20.39 -12.22 17.14
C ASN A 193 -18.87 -12.09 16.95
N THR A 194 -18.28 -12.88 16.05
CA THR A 194 -16.83 -12.98 15.89
C THR A 194 -16.42 -12.68 14.46
N ILE A 195 -15.64 -11.61 14.30
CA ILE A 195 -15.03 -11.21 13.04
C ILE A 195 -13.54 -11.52 13.10
N LEU A 196 -13.03 -12.21 12.08
CA LEU A 196 -11.61 -12.33 11.82
C LEU A 196 -11.24 -11.31 10.76
N PHE A 197 -10.14 -10.60 10.93
CA PHE A 197 -9.67 -9.65 9.93
C PHE A 197 -8.15 -9.70 9.84
N SER A 198 -7.62 -9.33 8.69
CA SER A 198 -6.19 -9.20 8.46
C SER A 198 -5.74 -7.74 8.54
N ASP A 199 -4.54 -7.53 9.07
CA ASP A 199 -3.80 -6.28 8.99
C ASP A 199 -2.58 -6.55 8.12
N ALA A 200 -2.66 -6.22 6.83
CA ALA A 200 -1.67 -6.61 5.82
C ALA A 200 -0.26 -6.07 6.11
N SER A 201 -0.17 -4.96 6.86
CA SER A 201 1.10 -4.44 7.35
C SER A 201 0.88 -3.50 8.52
N THR A 202 1.60 -3.76 9.62
CA THR A 202 1.68 -2.84 10.76
C THR A 202 2.68 -1.69 10.55
N LYS A 203 3.27 -1.53 9.35
CA LYS A 203 4.29 -0.52 9.04
C LYS A 203 3.88 0.41 7.91
N TYR A 204 3.27 -0.13 6.86
CA TYR A 204 2.89 0.62 5.67
C TYR A 204 1.39 0.55 5.43
N ARG A 205 0.83 1.62 4.87
CA ARG A 205 -0.58 1.70 4.46
C ARG A 205 -0.73 1.28 3.01
N SER A 206 -1.96 1.22 2.52
CA SER A 206 -2.28 0.92 1.12
C SER A 206 -1.43 1.69 0.09
N LYS A 207 -1.39 3.04 0.13
CA LYS A 207 -0.55 3.85 -0.78
C LYS A 207 0.96 3.57 -0.68
N THR A 208 1.44 3.08 0.46
CA THR A 208 2.85 2.77 0.71
C THR A 208 3.15 1.27 0.72
N CYS A 209 2.16 0.44 0.37
CA CYS A 209 2.26 -1.02 0.26
C CYS A 209 3.40 -1.51 -0.66
N PRO A 210 3.76 -0.82 -1.76
CA PRO A 210 4.93 -1.24 -2.54
C PRO A 210 6.22 -1.36 -1.73
N TYR A 211 6.38 -0.61 -0.64
CA TYR A 211 7.55 -0.74 0.23
C TYR A 211 7.57 -2.06 1.03
N ASN A 212 6.41 -2.66 1.36
CA ASN A 212 6.38 -4.01 1.94
C ASN A 212 7.07 -5.04 1.05
N HIS A 213 6.86 -4.93 -0.27
CA HIS A 213 7.43 -5.86 -1.24
C HIS A 213 8.96 -5.71 -1.33
N ILE A 214 9.45 -4.46 -1.23
CA ILE A 214 10.89 -4.17 -1.26
C ILE A 214 11.56 -4.65 0.03
N GLU A 215 10.88 -4.52 1.17
CA GLU A 215 11.44 -4.96 2.45
C GLU A 215 11.36 -6.46 2.68
N SER A 216 10.34 -7.13 2.12
CA SER A 216 10.06 -8.55 2.33
C SER A 216 9.90 -8.94 3.81
N GLN A 217 9.56 -7.97 4.66
CA GLN A 217 9.36 -8.17 6.10
C GLN A 217 7.96 -8.71 6.38
N PRO A 218 7.79 -9.73 7.25
CA PRO A 218 6.50 -10.29 7.61
C PRO A 218 5.77 -9.40 8.64
N THR A 219 5.43 -8.17 8.24
CA THR A 219 4.75 -7.19 9.13
C THR A 219 3.24 -7.34 9.20
N GLY A 220 2.66 -8.26 8.43
CA GLY A 220 1.23 -8.55 8.47
C GLY A 220 0.84 -9.48 9.62
N ARG A 221 -0.43 -9.45 10.02
CA ARG A 221 -1.00 -10.31 11.07
C ARG A 221 -2.47 -10.62 10.83
#